data_AF-A0A2G7GFG8-F1
#
_entry.id   AF-A0A2G7GFG8-F1
#
_cell.length_a   1.000
_cell.length_b   1.000
_cell.length_c   1.000
_cell.angle_alpha   90.00
_cell.angle_beta   90.00
_cell.angle_gamma   90.00
#
_symmetry.space_group_name_H-M   'P 1'
#
loop_
_entity.id
_entity.type
_entity.pdbx_description
1 polymer ?
#
loop_
_entity_poly.entity_id
_entity_poly.type
_entity_poly.pdbx_seq_one_letter_code
_entity_poly.pdbx_strand_id
1 'polypeptide(L)' 'MPSKRVHVREYTVRAHERMIHTRVYKFICKQCNKDVERETYGPRPLYCDRCRPSMIHTEKAHKKKPRPVLVKRQKRRNAS' A
#
# COMPACT_ATOMS: atom_id res chain seq x y z
N MET A 1 31.66 -34.21 -3.24
CA MET A 1 30.43 -33.69 -3.88
C MET A 1 30.84 -32.86 -5.08
N PRO A 2 30.27 -33.08 -6.28
CA PRO A 2 30.60 -32.26 -7.45
C PRO A 2 30.05 -30.85 -7.25
N SER A 3 30.92 -29.85 -7.41
CA SER A 3 30.56 -28.43 -7.31
C SER A 3 30.95 -27.71 -8.61
N LYS A 4 30.09 -26.80 -9.08
CA LYS A 4 30.33 -26.02 -10.30
C LYS A 4 30.05 -24.56 -10.04
N ARG A 5 30.95 -23.69 -10.51
CA ARG A 5 30.78 -22.24 -10.43
C ARG A 5 29.83 -21.78 -11.53
N VAL A 6 28.67 -21.27 -11.12
CA VAL A 6 27.67 -20.67 -12.03
C VAL A 6 27.84 -19.16 -11.98
N HIS A 7 28.19 -18.54 -13.09
CA HIS A 7 28.14 -17.09 -13.24
C HIS A 7 26.70 -16.69 -13.58
N VAL A 8 25.99 -16.12 -12.62
CA VAL A 8 24.65 -15.57 -12.83
C VAL A 8 24.82 -14.20 -13.49
N ARG A 9 24.30 -14.03 -14.71
CA ARG A 9 24.20 -12.71 -15.34
C ARG A 9 23.08 -11.93 -14.66
N GLU A 10 23.35 -10.72 -14.22
CA GLU A 10 22.32 -9.78 -13.77
C GLU A 10 21.46 -9.36 -14.98
N TYR A 11 20.14 -9.51 -14.87
CA TYR A 11 19.20 -9.09 -15.89
C TYR A 11 18.32 -7.96 -15.36
N THR A 12 18.26 -6.85 -16.09
CA THR A 12 17.31 -5.77 -15.82
C THR A 12 15.99 -6.06 -16.53
N VAL A 13 14.91 -6.22 -15.77
CA VAL A 13 13.57 -6.44 -16.34
C VAL A 13 13.07 -5.15 -16.98
N ARG A 14 12.32 -5.26 -18.08
CA ARG A 14 11.69 -4.08 -18.71
C ARG A 14 10.71 -3.42 -17.74
N ALA A 15 10.63 -2.10 -17.77
CA ALA A 15 9.64 -1.36 -17.01
C ALA A 15 8.23 -1.80 -17.43
N HIS A 16 7.37 -2.06 -16.45
CA HIS A 16 5.97 -2.40 -16.71
C HIS A 16 5.17 -1.11 -16.95
N GLU A 17 4.40 -1.10 -18.03
CA GLU A 17 3.47 -0.03 -18.37
C GLU A 17 2.02 -0.51 -18.20
N ARG A 18 1.15 0.39 -17.74
CA ARG A 18 -0.29 0.16 -17.65
C ARG A 18 -1.05 1.38 -18.14
N MET A 19 -2.15 1.14 -18.84
CA MET A 19 -3.09 2.19 -19.24
C MET A 19 -4.06 2.47 -18.09
N ILE A 20 -4.19 3.73 -17.69
CA ILE A 20 -5.13 4.17 -16.64
C ILE A 20 -6.26 4.93 -17.32
N HIS A 21 -7.47 4.37 -17.28
CA HIS A 21 -8.65 5.06 -17.79
C HIS A 21 -9.11 6.15 -16.83
N THR A 22 -9.29 7.36 -17.35
CA THR A 22 -9.78 8.52 -16.62
C THR A 22 -11.20 8.87 -17.06
N ARG A 23 -11.93 9.58 -16.19
CA ARG A 23 -13.27 10.12 -16.48
C ARG A 23 -13.36 11.56 -15.98
N VAL A 24 -14.05 12.41 -16.73
CA VAL A 24 -14.38 13.77 -16.33
C VAL A 24 -15.72 13.78 -15.58
N TYR A 25 -15.71 14.27 -14.35
CA TYR A 25 -16.91 14.44 -13.53
C TYR A 25 -17.27 15.91 -13.41
N LYS A 26 -18.53 16.25 -13.71
CA LYS A 26 -19.14 17.53 -13.38
C LYS A 26 -19.92 17.39 -12.07
N PHE A 27 -19.56 18.16 -11.04
CA PHE A 27 -20.18 18.04 -9.72
C PHE A 27 -20.16 19.35 -8.96
N ILE A 28 -21.00 19.44 -7.94
CA ILE A 28 -21.05 20.59 -7.03
C ILE A 28 -20.17 20.28 -5.83
N CYS A 29 -19.20 21.15 -5.54
CA CYS A 29 -18.32 20.93 -4.39
C CYS A 29 -19.09 21.13 -3.08
N LYS A 30 -18.96 20.16 -2.15
CA LYS A 30 -19.65 20.20 -0.85
C LYS A 30 -19.28 21.40 0.05
N GLN A 31 -18.10 22.02 -0.14
CA GLN A 31 -17.63 23.11 0.71
C GLN A 31 -17.93 24.50 0.13
N CYS A 32 -17.69 24.70 -1.17
CA CYS A 32 -17.88 26.01 -1.81
C CYS A 32 -19.17 26.11 -2.62
N ASN A 33 -19.92 25.01 -2.79
CA ASN A 33 -21.15 24.92 -3.60
C ASN A 33 -21.02 25.44 -5.04
N LYS A 34 -19.80 25.50 -5.57
CA LYS A 34 -19.52 25.85 -6.96
C LYS A 34 -19.59 24.61 -7.83
N ASP A 35 -19.99 24.81 -9.07
CA ASP A 35 -19.86 23.87 -10.17
C ASP A 35 -18.39 23.67 -10.52
N VAL A 36 -17.95 22.42 -10.53
CA VAL A 36 -16.56 22.04 -10.78
C VAL A 36 -16.53 20.85 -11.73
N GLU A 37 -15.58 20.89 -12.65
CA GLU A 37 -15.23 19.77 -13.53
C GLU A 37 -13.86 19.22 -13.15
N ARG A 38 -13.75 17.90 -13.00
CA ARG A 38 -12.47 17.26 -12.63
C ARG A 38 -12.28 15.92 -13.32
N GLU A 39 -11.08 15.71 -13.84
CA GLU A 39 -10.63 14.43 -14.36
C GLU A 39 -10.03 13.56 -13.25
N THR A 40 -10.56 12.35 -13.07
CA THR A 40 -10.02 11.38 -12.10
C THR A 40 -10.12 9.96 -12.63
N TYR A 41 -9.16 9.10 -12.27
CA TYR A 41 -9.22 7.65 -12.52
C TYR A 41 -10.02 6.86 -11.47
N GLY A 42 -10.52 7.55 -10.44
CA GLY A 42 -11.16 6.95 -9.27
C GLY A 42 -12.66 7.25 -9.16
N PRO A 43 -13.24 7.09 -7.95
CA PRO A 43 -14.65 7.44 -7.71
C PRO A 43 -14.89 8.95 -7.86
N ARG A 44 -16.17 9.32 -8.01
CA ARG A 44 -16.59 10.71 -8.15
C ARG A 44 -16.04 11.58 -7.01
N PRO A 45 -15.32 12.68 -7.31
CA PRO A 45 -14.79 13.58 -6.29
C PRO A 45 -15.90 14.30 -5.52
N LEU A 46 -15.66 14.57 -4.23
CA LEU A 46 -16.60 15.29 -3.35
C LEU A 46 -16.28 16.80 -3.22
N TYR A 47 -15.00 17.13 -3.40
CA TYR A 47 -14.45 18.45 -3.15
C TYR A 47 -13.67 18.97 -4.35
N CYS A 48 -13.65 20.30 -4.49
CA CYS A 48 -12.81 21.02 -5.46
C CYS A 48 -11.32 20.81 -5.14
N ASP A 49 -10.41 21.06 -6.10
CA ASP A 49 -8.96 20.86 -5.86
C ASP A 49 -8.39 21.70 -4.71
N ARG A 50 -8.96 22.89 -4.48
CA ARG A 50 -8.59 23.76 -3.35
C ARG A 50 -9.22 23.35 -2.02
N CYS A 51 -10.38 22.72 -2.10
CA CYS A 51 -11.21 22.34 -0.95
C CYS A 51 -10.83 20.95 -0.42
N ARG A 52 -10.06 20.18 -1.20
CA ARG A 52 -9.67 18.82 -0.84
C ARG A 52 -8.80 18.89 0.42
N PRO A 53 -9.16 18.14 1.49
CA PRO A 53 -8.28 18.05 2.66
C PRO A 53 -6.94 17.48 2.22
N SER A 54 -5.86 18.17 2.63
CA SER A 54 -4.49 17.68 2.42
C SER A 54 -4.38 16.29 3.03
N MET A 55 -3.98 15.30 2.22
CA MET A 55 -3.65 13.98 2.72
C MET A 55 -2.28 14.07 3.41
N ILE A 56 -2.22 14.78 4.54
CA ILE A 56 -1.06 14.71 5.42
C ILE A 56 -1.05 13.27 5.91
N HIS A 57 -0.13 12.49 5.37
CA HIS A 57 0.17 11.17 5.89
C HIS A 57 0.63 11.38 7.33
N THR A 58 -0.30 11.21 8.28
CA THR A 58 0.09 11.08 9.67
C THR A 58 0.91 9.80 9.73
N GLU A 59 2.22 9.95 9.95
CA GLU A 59 3.15 8.86 10.24
C GLU A 59 2.46 7.97 11.27
N LYS A 60 1.94 6.82 10.83
CA LYS A 60 1.28 5.89 11.72
C LYS A 60 2.35 5.44 12.69
N ALA A 61 2.26 5.89 13.94
CA ALA A 61 3.13 5.42 15.00
C ALA A 61 3.08 3.88 14.99
N HIS A 62 4.17 3.25 14.53
CA HIS A 62 4.29 1.81 14.48
C HIS A 62 4.21 1.29 15.91
N LYS A 63 2.99 0.91 16.35
CA LYS A 63 2.81 0.21 17.62
C LYS A 63 3.60 -1.08 17.52
N LYS A 64 4.70 -1.17 18.28
CA LYS A 64 5.57 -2.35 18.31
C LYS A 64 4.71 -3.55 18.71
N LYS A 65 4.69 -4.60 17.88
CA LYS A 65 4.02 -5.86 18.23
C LYS A 65 4.70 -6.41 19.50
N PRO A 66 3.93 -6.91 20.48
CA PRO A 66 4.52 -7.51 21.68
C PRO A 66 5.38 -8.71 21.29
N ARG A 67 6.51 -8.90 21.97
CA ARG A 67 7.42 -10.03 21.70
C ARG A 67 6.69 -11.34 22.01
N PRO A 68 6.82 -12.38 21.16
CA PRO A 68 6.22 -13.67 21.45
C PRO A 68 6.89 -14.27 22.69
N VAL A 69 6.08 -14.63 23.70
CA VAL A 69 6.54 -15.33 24.90
C VAL A 69 6.79 -16.79 24.53
N LEU A 70 8.04 -17.23 24.60
CA LEU A 70 8.40 -18.65 24.48
C LEU A 70 7.91 -19.40 25.72
N VAL A 71 6.73 -20.00 25.65
CA VAL A 71 6.25 -20.91 26.70
C VAL A 71 7.05 -22.20 26.61
N LYS A 72 7.95 -22.42 27.57
CA LYS A 72 8.78 -23.62 27.66
C LYS A 72 7.86 -24.82 27.99
N ARG A 73 7.59 -25.65 27.00
CA ARG A 73 6.78 -26.87 27.15
C ARG A 73 7.56 -27.89 27.99
N GLN A 74 7.16 -28.10 29.25
CA GLN A 74 7.77 -29.11 30.12
C GLN A 74 7.56 -30.50 29.52
N LYS A 75 8.67 -31.18 29.19
CA LYS A 75 8.70 -32.55 28.68
C LYS A 75 8.27 -33.50 29.81
N ARG A 76 7.06 -34.04 29.73
CA ARG A 76 6.63 -35.15 30.59
C ARG A 76 7.55 -36.35 30.32
N ARG A 77 8.28 -36.79 31.34
CA ARG A 77 9.01 -38.06 31.36
C ARG A 77 8.04 -39.12 31.85
N ASN A 78 7.57 -39.99 30.96
CA ASN A 78 6.99 -41.28 31.35
C ASN A 78 7.88 -42.40 30.80
N ALA A 79 8.56 -43.09 31.71
CA ALA A 79 9.17 -44.41 31.63
C ALA A 79 9.60 -44.70 33.10
N SER A 80 9.23 -45.78 33.78
CA SER A 80 8.78 -47.12 33.38
C SER A 80 7.84 -47.69 34.44
#